data_AF-A0A5C5GA01-F1
#
_entry.id   AF-A0A5C5GA01-F1
#
_cell.length_a   1.000
_cell.length_b   1.000
_cell.length_c   1.000
_cell.angle_alpha   90.00
_cell.angle_beta   90.00
_cell.angle_gamma   90.00
#
_symmetry.space_group_name_H-M   'P 1'
#
loop_
_entity.id
_entity.type
_entity.pdbx_description
1 polymer ?
#
loop_
_entity_poly.entity_id
_entity_poly.type
_entity_poly.pdbx_seq_one_letter_code
_entity_poly.pdbx_strand_id
1 'polypeptide(L)'
;MAWATDGERARALAYLLVAVVGAWMSFVIVTNLDNPDRPFFQPLTGYETWQIAAGAIGAIVGLALSGELLGQSGRYGWKRAIWGGVFVSFVGALVAGTLVLPLFGTMFGPFSLFVALVGRPLLAVVWIAHLAGAHWLLRRWRQERDSIFNPLPGKPRVRRTSDSPLRLKTPQDWLDDEDAALAALENARKLYTPEDEPVEDAAPRPVGLRLRSKRSAV
;
A
#
# COMPACT_ATOMS: atom_id res chain seq x y z
N MET A 1 2.05 -8.12 9.36
CA MET A 1 1.80 -6.92 8.52
C MET A 1 0.47 -7.04 7.75
N ALA A 2 -0.66 -7.20 8.45
CA ALA A 2 -1.93 -6.64 7.99
C ALA A 2 -1.83 -5.15 8.38
N TRP A 3 -2.11 -4.12 7.58
CA TRP A 3 -3.39 -3.76 6.96
C TRP A 3 -3.18 -2.79 5.77
N ALA A 4 -2.22 -3.05 4.87
CA ALA A 4 -2.05 -2.17 3.71
C ALA A 4 -3.27 -2.30 2.79
N THR A 5 -3.93 -1.18 2.50
CA THR A 5 -5.07 -1.16 1.57
C THR A 5 -4.61 -1.49 0.15
N ASP A 6 -5.54 -1.88 -0.72
CA ASP A 6 -5.22 -2.21 -2.12
C ASP A 6 -4.48 -1.08 -2.85
N GLY A 7 -4.88 0.17 -2.60
CA GLY A 7 -4.28 1.37 -3.15
C GLY A 7 -2.88 1.60 -2.61
N GLU A 8 -2.66 1.42 -1.30
CA GLU A 8 -1.32 1.54 -0.71
C GLU A 8 -0.36 0.49 -1.31
N ARG A 9 -0.84 -0.75 -1.48
CA ARG A 9 -0.09 -1.80 -2.18
C ARG A 9 0.21 -1.41 -3.62
N ALA A 10 -0.77 -0.86 -4.35
CA ALA A 10 -0.56 -0.40 -5.72
C ALA A 10 0.48 0.72 -5.81
N ARG A 11 0.46 1.67 -4.86
CA ARG A 11 1.47 2.73 -4.77
C ARG A 11 2.86 2.15 -4.49
N ALA A 12 2.98 1.25 -3.52
CA ALA A 12 4.25 0.58 -3.23
C ALA A 12 4.78 -0.22 -4.43
N LEU A 13 3.90 -0.94 -5.13
CA LEU A 13 4.24 -1.64 -6.37
C LEU A 13 4.67 -0.68 -7.49
N ALA A 14 4.09 0.51 -7.58
CA ALA A 14 4.51 1.52 -8.57
C ALA A 14 5.94 1.99 -8.31
N TYR A 15 6.28 2.28 -7.05
CA TYR A 15 7.66 2.64 -6.68
C TYR A 15 8.63 1.48 -6.88
N LEU A 16 8.25 0.26 -6.51
CA LEU A 16 9.07 -0.93 -6.71
C LEU A 16 9.33 -1.17 -8.21
N LEU A 17 8.29 -1.09 -9.04
CA LEU A 17 8.40 -1.25 -10.49
C LEU A 17 9.37 -0.22 -11.08
N VAL A 18 9.21 1.06 -10.73
CA VAL A 18 10.07 2.13 -11.24
C VAL A 18 11.51 2.00 -10.71
N ALA A 19 11.69 1.57 -9.47
CA ALA A 19 13.01 1.31 -8.90
C ALA A 19 13.75 0.18 -9.65
N VAL A 20 13.07 -0.95 -9.88
CA VAL A 20 13.64 -2.11 -10.57
C VAL A 20 13.97 -1.77 -12.02
N VAL A 21 13.06 -1.09 -12.73
CA VAL A 21 13.30 -0.70 -14.13
C VAL A 21 14.39 0.38 -14.21
N GLY A 22 14.44 1.32 -13.26
CA GLY A 22 15.52 2.31 -13.17
C GLY A 22 16.89 1.68 -12.93
N ALA A 23 16.97 0.69 -12.03
CA ALA A 23 18.17 -0.11 -11.80
C ALA A 23 18.62 -0.83 -13.08
N TRP A 24 17.67 -1.50 -13.74
CA TRP A 24 17.92 -2.22 -15.00
C TRP A 24 18.37 -1.30 -16.13
N MET A 25 17.76 -0.12 -16.28
CA MET A 25 18.19 0.88 -17.26
C MET A 25 19.61 1.35 -17.00
N SER A 26 19.95 1.62 -15.74
CA SER A 26 21.32 2.00 -15.36
C SER A 26 22.31 0.88 -15.71
N PHE A 27 21.99 -0.38 -15.39
CA PHE A 27 22.78 -1.54 -15.79
C PHE A 27 22.98 -1.62 -17.32
N VAL A 28 21.91 -1.44 -18.11
CA VAL A 28 22.00 -1.42 -19.58
C VAL A 28 22.89 -0.27 -20.05
N ILE A 29 22.77 0.93 -19.50
CA ILE A 29 23.59 2.07 -19.91
C ILE A 29 25.08 1.79 -19.63
N VAL A 30 25.41 1.30 -18.43
CA VAL A 30 26.78 0.99 -18.00
C VAL A 30 27.42 -0.09 -18.87
N THR A 31 26.71 -1.20 -19.06
CA THR A 31 27.23 -2.33 -19.85
C THR A 31 27.46 -2.00 -21.31
N ASN A 32 26.76 -0.99 -21.85
CA ASN A 32 26.91 -0.62 -23.26
C ASN A 32 27.88 0.53 -23.49
N LEU A 33 28.07 1.43 -22.53
CA LEU A 33 29.02 2.53 -22.66
C LEU A 33 30.45 2.11 -22.31
N ASP A 34 30.64 1.32 -21.26
CA ASP A 34 31.99 1.09 -20.73
C ASP A 34 32.72 -0.07 -21.42
N ASN A 35 32.02 -1.15 -21.78
CA ASN A 35 32.68 -2.35 -22.31
C ASN A 35 31.75 -3.20 -23.20
N PRO A 36 31.61 -2.88 -24.51
CA PRO A 36 30.76 -3.64 -25.42
C PRO A 36 31.16 -5.12 -25.54
N ASP A 37 32.43 -5.46 -25.29
CA ASP A 37 32.97 -6.81 -25.42
C ASP A 37 32.95 -7.62 -24.11
N ARG A 38 32.38 -7.08 -23.02
CA ARG A 38 32.42 -7.75 -21.72
C ARG A 38 31.47 -8.96 -21.67
N PRO A 39 31.93 -10.13 -21.19
CA PRO A 39 31.06 -11.28 -20.97
C PRO A 39 29.99 -10.97 -19.92
N PHE A 40 28.75 -11.37 -20.18
CA PHE A 40 27.59 -11.12 -19.31
C PHE A 40 27.74 -11.67 -17.87
N PHE A 41 28.59 -12.69 -17.67
CA PHE A 41 28.80 -13.37 -16.39
C PHE A 41 29.99 -12.85 -15.57
N GLN A 42 30.62 -11.75 -15.98
CA GLN A 42 31.65 -11.16 -15.13
C GLN A 42 31.04 -10.50 -13.88
N PRO A 43 31.68 -10.66 -12.71
CA PRO A 43 31.18 -10.05 -11.48
C PRO A 43 31.15 -8.53 -11.61
N LEU A 44 30.08 -7.92 -11.10
CA LEU A 44 29.93 -6.47 -11.08
C LEU A 44 30.99 -5.85 -10.17
N THR A 45 31.61 -4.77 -10.63
CA THR A 45 32.49 -3.98 -9.77
C THR A 45 31.66 -3.24 -8.71
N GLY A 46 32.29 -2.83 -7.61
CA GLY A 46 31.61 -2.04 -6.58
C GLY A 46 31.05 -0.73 -7.15
N TYR A 47 31.74 -0.13 -8.11
CA TYR A 47 31.30 1.08 -8.81
C TYR A 47 30.05 0.83 -9.68
N GLU A 48 30.02 -0.25 -10.46
CA GLU A 48 28.85 -0.63 -11.27
C GLU A 48 27.63 -0.89 -10.38
N THR A 49 27.83 -1.56 -9.25
CA THR A 49 26.76 -1.82 -8.28
C THR A 49 26.20 -0.52 -7.72
N TRP A 50 27.07 0.43 -7.38
CA TRP A 50 26.66 1.77 -6.94
C TRP A 50 25.87 2.51 -8.04
N GLN A 51 26.30 2.42 -9.29
CA GLN A 51 25.62 3.07 -10.41
C GLN A 51 24.23 2.50 -10.68
N ILE A 52 24.05 1.19 -10.51
CA ILE A 52 22.75 0.53 -10.59
C ILE A 52 21.84 1.01 -9.44
N ALA A 53 22.37 1.08 -8.22
CA ALA A 53 21.64 1.59 -7.05
C ALA A 53 21.24 3.07 -7.22
N ALA A 54 22.15 3.91 -7.72
CA ALA A 54 21.88 5.31 -8.05
C ALA A 54 20.78 5.46 -9.09
N GLY A 55 20.73 4.57 -10.09
CA GLY A 55 19.63 4.49 -11.08
C GLY A 55 18.27 4.20 -10.43
N ALA A 56 18.22 3.23 -9.51
CA ALA A 56 17.01 2.92 -8.75
C ALA A 56 16.54 4.11 -7.91
N ILE A 57 17.45 4.74 -7.17
CA ILE A 57 17.18 5.91 -6.31
C ILE A 57 16.68 7.07 -7.16
N GLY A 58 17.35 7.37 -8.27
CA GLY A 58 16.94 8.43 -9.20
C GLY A 58 15.53 8.20 -9.74
N ALA A 59 15.20 6.97 -10.13
CA ALA A 59 13.85 6.63 -10.62
C ALA A 59 12.77 6.82 -9.54
N ILE A 60 13.03 6.38 -8.30
CA ILE A 60 12.13 6.60 -7.15
C ILE A 60 11.93 8.09 -6.88
N VAL A 61 13.01 8.87 -6.83
CA VAL A 61 12.96 10.32 -6.57
C VAL A 61 12.24 11.04 -7.70
N GLY A 62 12.52 10.69 -8.95
CA GLY A 62 11.82 11.22 -10.12
C GLY A 62 10.31 10.97 -10.04
N LEU A 63 9.91 9.73 -9.71
CA LEU A 63 8.50 9.38 -9.51
C LEU A 63 7.88 10.16 -8.34
N ALA A 64 8.58 10.28 -7.20
CA ALA A 64 8.10 11.00 -6.04
C ALA A 64 7.88 12.49 -6.34
N LEU A 65 8.82 13.13 -7.04
CA LEU A 65 8.74 14.54 -7.42
C LEU A 65 7.72 14.82 -8.53
N SER A 66 7.37 13.82 -9.34
CA SER A 66 6.32 13.98 -10.35
C SER A 66 4.94 14.27 -9.75
N GLY A 67 4.74 13.94 -8.47
CA GLY A 67 3.58 14.32 -7.67
C GLY A 67 2.25 14.05 -8.35
N GLU A 68 1.58 15.11 -8.79
CA GLU A 68 0.25 15.06 -9.39
C GLU A 68 0.20 14.68 -10.88
N LEU A 69 1.34 14.65 -11.57
CA LEU A 69 1.38 14.43 -13.02
C LEU A 69 0.98 12.99 -13.41
N LEU A 70 1.17 12.01 -12.52
CA LEU A 70 0.86 10.60 -12.77
C LEU A 70 -0.31 10.09 -11.92
N GLY A 71 -1.12 9.19 -12.49
CA GLY A 71 -2.26 8.57 -11.83
C GLY A 71 -3.61 9.30 -11.99
N GLN A 72 -3.67 10.42 -12.70
CA GLN A 72 -4.95 11.09 -12.97
C GLN A 72 -5.78 10.31 -14.00
N SER A 73 -7.09 10.17 -13.76
CA SER A 73 -8.00 9.52 -14.71
C SER A 73 -8.50 10.45 -15.81
N GLY A 74 -8.87 9.88 -16.96
CA GLY A 74 -9.51 10.59 -18.08
C GLY A 74 -8.53 11.05 -19.18
N ARG A 75 -9.06 11.72 -20.21
CA ARG A 75 -8.26 12.17 -21.39
C ARG A 75 -7.19 13.20 -21.01
N TYR A 76 -7.50 14.10 -20.08
CA TYR A 76 -6.54 15.07 -19.54
C TYR A 76 -5.46 14.39 -18.70
N GLY A 77 -5.79 13.28 -18.03
CA GLY A 77 -4.85 12.48 -17.26
C GLY A 77 -3.73 11.88 -18.12
N TRP A 78 -4.05 11.42 -19.33
CA TRP A 78 -3.03 10.91 -20.27
C TRP A 78 -2.07 11.99 -20.76
N LYS A 79 -2.56 13.20 -21.08
CA LYS A 79 -1.67 14.32 -21.45
C LYS A 79 -0.72 14.67 -20.32
N ARG A 80 -1.24 14.73 -19.08
CA ARG A 80 -0.41 14.93 -17.88
C ARG A 80 0.54 13.77 -17.63
N ALA A 81 0.14 12.53 -17.95
CA ALA A 81 1.01 11.37 -17.82
C ALA A 81 2.21 11.42 -18.77
N ILE A 82 2.03 11.92 -19.99
CA ILE A 82 3.12 12.12 -20.95
C ILE A 82 4.13 13.14 -20.38
N TRP A 83 3.64 14.29 -19.92
CA TRP A 83 4.48 15.30 -19.28
C TRP A 83 5.15 14.78 -18.00
N GLY A 84 4.42 14.00 -17.20
CA GLY A 84 4.95 13.30 -16.04
C GLY A 84 6.04 12.32 -16.40
N GLY A 85 5.88 11.55 -17.48
CA GLY A 85 6.89 10.61 -17.96
C GLY A 85 8.18 11.32 -18.40
N VAL A 86 8.08 12.42 -19.14
CA VAL A 86 9.23 13.26 -19.52
C VAL A 86 9.90 13.82 -18.27
N PHE A 87 9.12 14.35 -17.33
CA PHE A 87 9.62 14.92 -16.07
C PHE A 87 10.33 13.86 -15.21
N VAL A 88 9.72 12.69 -15.01
CA VAL A 88 10.30 11.56 -14.25
C VAL A 88 11.61 11.11 -14.90
N SER A 89 11.64 10.99 -16.23
CA SER A 89 12.84 10.57 -16.96
C SER A 89 13.97 11.59 -16.79
N PHE A 90 13.66 12.87 -16.94
CA PHE A 90 14.64 13.94 -16.80
C PHE A 90 15.18 14.06 -15.38
N VAL A 91 14.29 14.18 -14.38
CA VAL A 91 14.67 14.33 -12.97
C VAL A 91 15.35 13.07 -12.46
N GLY A 92 14.85 11.89 -12.83
CA GLY A 92 15.45 10.62 -12.41
C GLY A 92 16.85 10.44 -12.97
N ALA A 93 17.06 10.77 -14.25
CA ALA A 93 18.39 10.74 -14.88
C ALA A 93 19.34 11.79 -14.28
N LEU A 94 18.84 12.97 -13.94
CA LEU A 94 19.62 14.03 -13.28
C LEU A 94 20.09 13.58 -11.90
N VAL A 95 19.19 13.04 -11.07
CA VAL A 95 19.52 12.55 -9.72
C VAL A 95 20.47 11.37 -9.80
N ALA A 96 20.18 10.37 -10.63
CA ALA A 96 21.03 9.20 -10.81
C ALA A 96 22.44 9.61 -11.30
N GLY A 97 22.52 10.47 -12.30
CA GLY A 97 23.79 11.00 -12.80
C GLY A 97 24.58 11.72 -11.70
N THR A 98 23.92 12.61 -10.95
CA THR A 98 24.55 13.37 -9.85
C THR A 98 25.11 12.46 -8.74
N LEU A 99 24.43 11.35 -8.43
CA LEU A 99 24.90 10.37 -7.45
C LEU A 99 26.11 9.56 -7.95
N VAL A 100 26.23 9.36 -9.26
CA VAL A 100 27.32 8.60 -9.87
C VAL A 100 28.56 9.48 -10.04
N LEU A 101 28.38 10.67 -10.61
CA LEU A 101 29.41 11.70 -10.73
C LEU A 101 28.84 13.03 -10.23
N PRO A 102 29.22 13.50 -9.02
CA PRO A 102 28.89 14.84 -8.57
C PRO A 102 29.34 15.90 -9.59
N LEU A 103 28.53 16.94 -9.77
CA LEU A 103 28.69 18.02 -10.77
C LEU A 103 28.50 17.58 -12.22
N PHE A 104 29.32 16.66 -12.75
CA PHE A 104 29.30 16.27 -14.16
C PHE A 104 28.08 15.41 -14.53
N GLY A 105 27.59 14.64 -13.57
CA GLY A 105 26.45 13.74 -13.76
C GLY A 105 25.13 14.45 -14.02
N THR A 106 24.99 15.73 -13.65
CA THR A 106 23.77 16.52 -13.89
C THR A 106 23.49 16.71 -15.39
N MET A 107 24.54 16.87 -16.20
CA MET A 107 24.45 16.97 -17.66
C MET A 107 24.51 15.59 -18.31
N PHE A 108 25.43 14.75 -17.83
CA PHE A 108 25.69 13.44 -18.44
C PHE A 108 24.53 12.46 -18.27
N GLY A 109 23.82 12.48 -17.14
CA GLY A 109 22.72 11.58 -16.84
C GLY A 109 21.57 11.69 -17.86
N PRO A 110 20.90 12.86 -17.97
CA PRO A 110 19.84 13.06 -18.95
C PRO A 110 20.28 12.82 -20.40
N PHE A 111 21.51 13.24 -20.75
CA PHE A 111 22.06 13.02 -22.08
C PHE A 111 22.27 11.52 -22.40
N SER A 112 22.85 10.77 -21.47
CA SER A 112 23.08 9.33 -21.64
C SER A 112 21.78 8.55 -21.76
N LEU A 113 20.77 8.90 -20.95
CA LEU A 113 19.43 8.31 -21.07
C LEU A 113 18.84 8.60 -22.46
N PHE A 114 18.93 9.84 -22.95
CA PHE A 114 18.44 10.21 -24.27
C PHE A 114 19.14 9.42 -25.38
N VAL A 115 20.47 9.37 -25.38
CA VAL A 115 21.25 8.62 -26.37
C VAL A 115 20.92 7.12 -26.31
N ALA A 116 20.77 6.55 -25.12
CA ALA A 116 20.41 5.13 -24.96
C ALA A 116 19.03 4.82 -25.55
N LEU A 117 18.04 5.69 -25.33
CA LEU A 117 16.67 5.50 -25.83
C LEU A 117 16.61 5.67 -27.37
N VAL A 118 17.34 6.63 -27.92
CA VAL A 118 17.41 6.85 -29.38
C VAL A 118 18.18 5.71 -30.07
N GLY A 119 19.30 5.28 -29.49
CA GLY A 119 20.12 4.20 -30.04
C GLY A 119 19.44 2.83 -29.98
N ARG A 120 18.45 2.65 -29.10
CA ARG A 120 17.72 1.39 -28.92
C ARG A 120 16.22 1.62 -28.78
N PRO A 121 15.45 1.65 -29.88
CA PRO A 121 14.01 1.93 -29.82
C PRO A 121 13.23 0.90 -28.99
N LEU A 122 13.68 -0.35 -28.93
CA LEU A 122 13.08 -1.36 -28.05
C LEU A 122 13.19 -0.98 -26.57
N LEU A 123 14.32 -0.39 -26.16
CA LEU A 123 14.51 0.13 -24.80
C LEU A 123 13.52 1.26 -24.52
N ALA A 124 13.28 2.14 -25.49
CA ALA A 124 12.29 3.21 -25.38
C ALA A 124 10.85 2.69 -25.24
N VAL A 125 10.48 1.63 -25.97
CA VAL A 125 9.17 0.99 -25.82
C VAL A 125 9.00 0.40 -24.42
N VAL A 126 9.99 -0.32 -23.91
CA VAL A 126 9.98 -0.85 -22.54
C VAL A 126 9.92 0.29 -21.51
N TRP A 127 10.66 1.37 -21.75
CA TRP A 127 10.63 2.57 -20.92
C TRP A 127 9.24 3.24 -20.91
N ILE A 128 8.58 3.37 -22.06
CA ILE A 128 7.22 3.95 -22.10
C ILE A 128 6.20 3.00 -21.44
N ALA A 129 6.31 1.70 -21.68
CA ALA A 129 5.39 0.70 -21.14
C ALA A 129 5.43 0.64 -19.60
N HIS A 130 6.61 0.69 -18.98
CA HIS A 130 6.69 0.67 -17.51
C HIS A 130 6.16 1.97 -16.89
N LEU A 131 6.37 3.15 -17.50
CA LEU A 131 5.78 4.40 -17.04
C LEU A 131 4.24 4.37 -17.13
N ALA A 132 3.71 3.77 -18.20
CA ALA A 132 2.27 3.54 -18.32
C ALA A 132 1.74 2.58 -17.22
N GLY A 133 2.50 1.53 -16.88
CA GLY A 133 2.20 0.64 -15.76
C GLY A 133 2.21 1.37 -14.41
N ALA A 134 3.22 2.18 -14.14
CA ALA A 134 3.31 3.02 -12.94
C ALA A 134 2.15 4.03 -12.88
N HIS A 135 1.79 4.65 -14.00
CA HIS A 135 0.63 5.53 -14.10
C HIS A 135 -0.66 4.81 -13.74
N TRP A 136 -0.87 3.58 -14.24
CA TRP A 136 -2.04 2.75 -13.92
C TRP A 136 -2.12 2.38 -12.44
N LEU A 137 -1.00 1.97 -11.84
CA LEU A 137 -0.92 1.63 -10.41
C LEU A 137 -1.21 2.84 -9.53
N LEU A 138 -0.63 4.00 -9.83
CA LEU A 138 -0.90 5.25 -9.13
C LEU A 138 -2.35 5.71 -9.33
N ARG A 139 -2.96 5.43 -10.48
CA ARG A 139 -4.38 5.72 -10.72
C ARG A 139 -5.28 4.91 -9.79
N ARG A 140 -4.99 3.62 -9.57
CA ARG A 140 -5.75 2.80 -8.61
C ARG A 140 -5.65 3.36 -7.19
N TRP A 141 -4.45 3.77 -6.76
CA TRP A 141 -4.25 4.42 -5.46
C TRP A 141 -5.06 5.72 -5.33
N ARG A 142 -5.08 6.57 -6.35
CA ARG A 142 -5.88 7.81 -6.33
C ARG A 142 -7.38 7.52 -6.29
N GLN A 143 -7.87 6.58 -7.09
CA GLN A 143 -9.29 6.21 -7.11
C GLN A 143 -9.78 5.76 -5.73
N GLU A 144 -8.94 5.03 -4.99
CA GLU A 144 -9.26 4.66 -3.61
C GLU A 144 -9.31 5.88 -2.68
N ARG A 145 -8.35 6.80 -2.81
CA ARG A 145 -8.32 8.03 -2.01
C ARG A 145 -9.51 8.94 -2.31
N ASP A 146 -9.87 9.08 -3.58
CA ASP A 146 -11.00 9.88 -4.04
C ASP A 146 -12.34 9.27 -3.62
N SER A 147 -12.41 7.94 -3.45
CA SER A 147 -13.64 7.24 -3.04
C SER A 147 -14.15 7.63 -1.64
N ILE A 148 -13.28 8.23 -0.82
CA ILE A 148 -13.61 8.74 0.51
C ILE A 148 -14.46 10.00 0.41
N PHE A 149 -14.23 10.82 -0.61
CA PHE A 149 -14.96 12.06 -0.84
C PHE A 149 -16.10 11.88 -1.85
N ASN A 150 -15.89 11.04 -2.87
CA ASN A 150 -16.84 10.77 -3.95
C ASN A 150 -17.10 9.26 -4.06
N PRO A 151 -18.23 8.74 -3.53
CA PRO A 151 -18.54 7.32 -3.56
C PRO A 151 -18.51 6.76 -4.99
N LEU A 152 -17.84 5.62 -5.17
CA LEU A 152 -17.73 4.97 -6.48
C LEU A 152 -19.12 4.55 -7.01
N PRO A 153 -19.49 4.88 -8.25
CA PRO A 153 -20.76 4.46 -8.83
C PRO A 153 -20.82 2.93 -8.94
N GLY A 154 -21.92 2.33 -8.46
CA GLY A 154 -22.21 0.90 -8.64
C GLY A 154 -21.62 -0.06 -7.60
N LYS A 155 -20.79 0.39 -6.65
CA LYS A 155 -20.55 -0.40 -5.44
C LYS A 155 -21.70 -0.14 -4.47
N PRO A 156 -22.48 -1.16 -4.04
CA PRO A 156 -23.42 -0.99 -2.95
C PRO A 156 -22.64 -0.37 -1.81
N ARG A 157 -23.11 0.75 -1.26
CA ARG A 157 -22.63 1.16 0.06
C ARG A 157 -22.84 -0.08 0.90
N VAL A 158 -21.76 -0.65 1.46
CA VAL A 158 -21.90 -1.46 2.65
C VAL A 158 -22.57 -0.50 3.60
N ARG A 159 -23.90 -0.56 3.67
CA ARG A 159 -24.69 0.20 4.60
C ARG A 159 -24.04 -0.19 5.90
N ARG A 160 -23.33 0.75 6.52
CA ARG A 160 -22.74 0.53 7.83
C ARG A 160 -23.96 0.16 8.66
N THR A 161 -24.18 -1.13 8.85
CA THR A 161 -25.30 -1.63 9.63
C THR A 161 -25.08 -0.97 10.98
N SER A 162 -26.16 -0.43 11.54
CA SER A 162 -26.18 0.26 12.82
C SER A 162 -25.62 -0.57 13.97
N ASP A 163 -25.29 -1.84 13.73
CA ASP A 163 -24.70 -2.81 14.65
C ASP A 163 -23.20 -2.59 14.90
N SER A 164 -22.65 -1.43 14.57
CA SER A 164 -21.34 -1.07 15.13
C SER A 164 -21.48 -1.03 16.65
N PRO A 165 -20.69 -1.82 17.42
CA PRO A 165 -20.76 -1.83 18.89
C PRO A 165 -20.34 -0.49 19.52
N LEU A 166 -19.90 0.47 18.69
CA LEU A 166 -19.58 1.85 19.03
C LEU A 166 -20.67 2.84 18.60
N ARG A 167 -21.89 2.38 18.31
CA ARG A 167 -23.04 3.27 18.24
C ARG A 167 -23.24 3.82 19.65
N LEU A 168 -22.94 5.11 19.83
CA LEU A 168 -23.41 5.87 20.98
C LEU A 168 -24.92 5.68 21.02
N LYS A 169 -25.39 4.84 21.95
CA LYS A 169 -26.81 4.66 22.22
C LYS A 169 -27.40 6.03 22.46
N THR A 170 -28.42 6.38 21.68
CA THR A 170 -29.19 7.57 21.95
C THR A 170 -29.90 7.40 23.29
N PRO A 171 -30.21 8.48 24.02
CA PRO A 171 -31.00 8.41 25.26
C PRO A 171 -32.25 7.52 25.13
N GLN A 172 -32.87 7.50 23.94
CA GLN A 172 -34.02 6.66 23.63
C GLN A 172 -33.66 5.16 23.55
N ASP A 173 -32.54 4.79 22.93
CA ASP A 173 -32.09 3.38 22.86
C ASP A 173 -31.81 2.81 24.28
N TRP A 174 -31.52 3.66 25.29
CA TRP A 174 -31.38 3.22 26.69
C TRP A 174 -32.72 2.95 27.37
N LEU A 175 -33.73 3.77 27.07
CA LEU A 175 -35.09 3.62 27.61
C LEU A 175 -35.76 2.37 27.05
N ASP A 176 -35.60 2.12 25.75
CA ASP A 176 -36.17 0.94 25.09
C ASP A 176 -35.56 -0.37 25.64
N ASP A 177 -34.28 -0.35 26.06
CA ASP A 177 -33.62 -1.48 26.72
C ASP A 177 -34.10 -1.67 28.18
N GLU A 178 -34.40 -0.59 28.91
CA GLU A 178 -34.97 -0.67 30.27
C GLU A 178 -36.38 -1.27 30.27
N ASP A 179 -37.23 -0.85 29.34
CA ASP A 179 -38.58 -1.39 29.18
C ASP A 179 -38.56 -2.87 28.78
N ALA A 180 -37.63 -3.25 27.89
CA ALA A 180 -37.42 -4.65 27.50
C ALA A 180 -36.91 -5.49 28.69
N ALA A 181 -36.03 -4.94 29.53
CA ALA A 181 -35.54 -5.60 30.73
C ALA A 181 -36.65 -5.78 31.78
N LEU A 182 -37.50 -4.77 31.97
CA LEU A 182 -38.65 -4.84 32.88
C LEU A 182 -39.67 -5.88 32.41
N ALA A 183 -39.97 -5.93 31.12
CA ALA A 183 -40.85 -6.95 30.54
C ALA A 183 -40.28 -8.37 30.71
N ALA A 184 -38.96 -8.53 30.55
CA ALA A 184 -38.29 -9.81 30.78
C ALA A 184 -38.34 -10.24 32.26
N LEU A 185 -38.15 -9.31 33.19
CA LEU A 185 -38.28 -9.57 34.63
C LEU A 185 -39.72 -9.91 35.02
N GLU A 186 -40.72 -9.22 34.44
CA GLU A 186 -42.12 -9.53 34.69
C GLU A 186 -42.49 -10.94 34.18
N ASN A 187 -42.01 -11.31 32.99
CA ASN A 187 -42.18 -12.67 32.48
C ASN A 187 -41.46 -13.72 33.34
N ALA A 188 -40.23 -13.44 33.79
CA ALA A 188 -39.51 -14.31 34.69
C ALA A 188 -40.24 -14.47 36.04
N ARG A 189 -40.84 -13.40 36.57
CA ARG A 189 -41.65 -13.43 37.78
C ARG A 189 -42.94 -14.23 37.61
N LYS A 190 -43.58 -14.18 36.44
CA LYS A 190 -44.76 -15.01 36.13
C LYS A 190 -44.39 -16.49 36.04
N LEU A 191 -43.22 -16.80 35.49
CA LEU A 191 -42.68 -18.17 35.41
C LEU A 191 -42.20 -18.70 36.77
N TYR A 192 -41.76 -17.81 37.66
CA TYR A 192 -41.39 -18.15 39.04
C TYR A 192 -42.57 -17.90 39.98
N THR A 193 -43.60 -18.73 39.87
CA THR A 193 -44.64 -18.79 40.90
C THR A 193 -44.09 -19.62 42.05
N PRO A 194 -43.94 -19.08 43.28
CA PRO A 194 -43.24 -19.74 44.38
C PRO A 194 -44.02 -20.91 45.01
N GLU A 195 -45.00 -21.49 44.31
CA GLU A 195 -45.77 -22.64 44.82
C GLU A 195 -45.08 -23.99 44.59
N ASP A 196 -43.98 -24.02 43.82
CA ASP A 196 -43.18 -25.22 43.55
C ASP A 196 -41.78 -25.14 44.21
N GLU A 197 -41.66 -24.60 45.43
CA GLU A 197 -40.45 -24.87 46.23
C GLU A 197 -40.55 -26.27 46.85
N PRO A 198 -39.77 -27.27 46.37
CA PRO A 198 -39.60 -28.50 47.13
C PRO A 198 -38.93 -28.14 48.45
N VAL A 199 -39.62 -28.47 49.54
CA VAL A 199 -39.14 -28.38 50.92
C VAL A 199 -37.69 -28.87 50.98
N GLU A 200 -36.84 -27.95 51.39
CA GLU A 200 -35.41 -28.07 51.67
C GLU A 200 -35.10 -29.38 52.40
N ASP A 201 -34.49 -30.33 51.69
CA ASP A 201 -33.84 -31.47 52.33
C ASP A 201 -32.47 -31.73 51.71
N ALA A 202 -31.49 -31.86 52.60
CA ALA A 202 -30.10 -32.23 52.38
C ALA A 202 -29.15 -31.20 51.72
N ALA A 203 -28.52 -30.40 52.57
CA ALA A 203 -27.23 -29.75 52.30
C ALA A 203 -26.14 -30.77 51.87
N PRO A 204 -25.51 -30.63 50.69
CA PRO A 204 -24.30 -31.37 50.37
C PRO A 204 -23.07 -30.63 50.90
N ARG A 205 -22.26 -31.39 51.64
CA ARG A 205 -21.02 -30.98 52.33
C ARG A 205 -20.01 -30.29 51.40
N PRO A 206 -19.21 -29.34 51.90
CA PRO A 206 -18.17 -28.68 51.12
C PRO A 206 -17.08 -29.69 50.69
N VAL A 207 -17.00 -29.95 49.39
CA VAL A 207 -15.89 -30.69 48.78
C VAL A 207 -14.71 -29.73 48.63
N GLY A 208 -13.65 -29.99 49.40
CA GLY A 208 -12.43 -29.19 49.42
C GLY A 208 -11.77 -29.08 48.05
N LEU A 209 -11.71 -27.86 47.52
CA LEU A 209 -10.95 -27.49 46.34
C LEU A 209 -9.45 -27.47 46.67
N ARG A 210 -8.75 -28.54 46.31
CA ARG A 210 -7.28 -28.59 46.28
C ARG A 210 -6.77 -27.63 45.19
N LEU A 211 -6.17 -26.52 45.63
CA LEU A 211 -5.34 -25.63 44.83
C LEU A 211 -4.17 -26.42 44.21
N ARG A 212 -4.23 -26.71 42.91
CA ARG A 212 -3.09 -27.24 42.16
C ARG A 212 -2.36 -26.09 41.46
N SER A 213 -1.42 -25.50 42.19
CA SER A 213 -0.33 -24.69 41.66
C SER A 213 0.40 -25.46 40.55
N LYS A 214 0.47 -24.87 39.34
CA LYS A 214 1.52 -25.19 38.38
C LYS A 214 2.23 -23.92 37.93
N ARG A 215 3.50 -23.87 38.33
CA ARG A 215 4.57 -22.96 37.95
C ARG A 215 5.01 -23.19 36.49
N SER A 216 5.50 -22.11 35.90
CA SER A 216 6.68 -21.96 35.02
C SER A 216 6.88 -22.87 33.79
N ALA A 217 7.13 -22.24 32.64
CA ALA A 217 8.45 -22.17 31.98
C ALA A 217 8.33 -21.23 30.75
N VAL A 218 9.14 -20.15 30.71
CA VAL A 218 10.35 -19.94 29.87
C VAL A 218 10.02 -19.72 28.40
#